data_AF-R5KZD6-F1
#
_entry.id   AF-R5KZD6-F1
#
_cell.length_a   1.000
_cell.length_b   1.000
_cell.length_c   1.000
_cell.angle_alpha   90.00
_cell.angle_beta   90.00
_cell.angle_gamma   90.00
#
_symmetry.space_group_name_H-M   'P 1'
#
loop_
_entity.id
_entity.type
_entity.pdbx_description
1 polymer ?
#
loop_
_entity_poly.entity_id
_entity_poly.type
_entity_poly.pdbx_seq_one_letter_code
_entity_poly.pdbx_strand_id
1 'polypeptide(L)' 'MDAASKQELSRLLRDIAADGCAVLLVTHDTELAADCADMCGMLFNGEILNEASPEEMFRENYFYTTPMARLIRGISENK' A
#
# COMPACT_ATOMS: atom_id res chain seq x y z
N MET A 1 8.13 13.85 2.45
CA MET A 1 9.57 13.55 2.28
C MET A 1 9.99 13.99 0.90
N ASP A 2 11.21 14.50 0.71
CA ASP A 2 11.74 14.72 -0.64
C ASP A 2 12.00 13.38 -1.36
N ALA A 3 12.11 13.43 -2.69
CA ALA A 3 12.23 12.23 -3.51
C ALA A 3 13.50 11.40 -3.22
N ALA A 4 14.62 12.06 -2.90
CA ALA A 4 15.88 11.38 -2.62
C ALA A 4 15.79 10.57 -1.31
N SER A 5 15.24 11.18 -0.26
CA SER A 5 15.03 10.52 1.03
C SER A 5 14.09 9.32 0.93
N LYS A 6 13.05 9.39 0.07
CA LYS A 6 12.16 8.24 -0.18
C LYS A 6 12.91 7.08 -0.83
N GLN A 7 13.74 7.37 -1.84
CA GLN A 7 14.51 6.32 -2.54
C GLN A 7 15.51 5.63 -1.62
N GLU A 8 16.20 6.40 -0.78
CA GLU A 8 17.15 5.86 0.19
C GLU A 8 16.43 4.97 1.23
N LEU A 9 15.34 5.46 1.81
CA LEU A 9 14.52 4.68 2.75
C LEU A 9 14.01 3.40 2.10
N SER A 10 13.45 3.50 0.90
CA SER A 10 12.91 2.35 0.17
C SER A 10 13.97 1.29 -0.10
N ARG A 11 15.18 1.71 -0.49
CA ARG A 11 16.32 0.80 -0.67
C ARG A 11 16.69 0.10 0.65
N LEU A 12 16.81 0.84 1.75
CA LEU A 12 17.14 0.26 3.06
C LEU A 12 16.12 -0.77 3.51
N LEU A 13 14.82 -0.48 3.33
CA LEU A 13 13.75 -1.41 3.69
C LEU A 13 13.81 -2.70 2.85
N ARG A 14 14.10 -2.59 1.55
CA ARG A 14 14.28 -3.75 0.68
C ARG A 14 15.52 -4.57 1.01
N ASP A 15 16.64 -3.91 1.34
CA ASP A 15 17.86 -4.60 1.77
C ASP A 15 17.58 -5.43 3.06
N ILE A 16 16.87 -4.84 4.04
CA ILE A 16 16.46 -5.54 5.27
C ILE A 16 15.51 -6.71 4.98
N ALA A 17 14.56 -6.53 4.07
CA ALA A 17 13.64 -7.59 3.69
C ALA A 17 14.36 -8.75 2.98
N ALA A 18 15.32 -8.43 2.11
CA ALA A 18 16.14 -9.41 1.41
C ALA A 18 17.02 -10.25 2.36
N ASP A 19 17.40 -9.70 3.52
CA ASP A 19 18.08 -10.43 4.60
C ASP A 19 17.15 -11.40 5.38
N GLY A 20 15.90 -11.54 4.96
CA GLY A 20 14.92 -12.48 5.53
C GLY A 20 14.09 -11.91 6.68
N CYS A 21 14.10 -10.59 6.86
CA CYS A 21 13.29 -9.90 7.87
C CYS A 21 11.92 -9.50 7.31
N ALA A 22 10.84 -9.73 8.07
CA ALA A 22 9.53 -9.18 7.72
C ALA A 22 9.48 -7.68 8.04
N VAL A 23 9.12 -6.86 7.05
CA VAL A 23 9.00 -5.40 7.19
C VAL A 23 7.53 -4.99 7.10
N LEU A 24 7.02 -4.30 8.13
CA LEU A 24 5.70 -3.65 8.11
C LEU A 24 5.88 -2.14 8.02
N LEU A 25 5.44 -1.55 6.91
CA LEU A 25 5.46 -0.11 6.68
C LEU A 25 4.04 0.47 6.80
N VAL A 26 3.86 1.47 7.68
CA VAL A 26 2.63 2.25 7.77
C VAL A 26 2.91 3.66 7.30
N THR A 27 2.29 4.06 6.19
CA THR A 27 2.51 5.37 5.57
C THR A 27 1.24 5.93 4.94
N HIS A 28 1.15 7.25 4.86
CA HIS A 28 0.14 7.95 4.05
C HIS A 28 0.65 8.23 2.63
N ASP A 29 1.93 7.95 2.36
CA ASP A 29 2.57 8.13 1.08
C ASP A 29 2.38 6.88 0.22
N THR A 30 1.46 6.97 -0.73
CA THR A 30 1.09 5.88 -1.62
C THR A 30 2.23 5.46 -2.55
N GLU A 31 3.07 6.40 -2.99
CA GLU A 31 4.22 6.10 -3.85
C GLU A 31 5.26 5.28 -3.10
N LEU A 32 5.54 5.64 -1.85
CA LEU A 32 6.48 4.88 -1.01
C LEU A 32 5.94 3.47 -0.70
N ALA A 33 4.66 3.34 -0.39
CA ALA A 33 4.04 2.03 -0.20
C ALA A 33 4.13 1.17 -1.46
N ALA A 34 3.86 1.76 -2.63
CA ALA A 34 3.92 1.06 -3.91
C ALA A 34 5.33 0.60 -4.30
N ASP A 35 6.36 1.38 -3.96
CA ASP A 35 7.75 1.09 -4.31
C ASP A 35 8.40 0.06 -3.37
N CYS A 36 8.00 0.03 -2.10
CA CYS A 36 8.63 -0.81 -1.08
C CYS A 36 7.97 -2.18 -0.87
N ALA A 37 6.65 -2.28 -1.05
CA ALA A 37 5.88 -3.38 -0.49
C ALA A 37 5.66 -4.53 -1.48
N ASP A 38 5.72 -5.77 -1.00
CA ASP A 38 5.25 -6.93 -1.76
C ASP A 38 3.72 -7.06 -1.71
N MET A 39 3.13 -6.63 -0.60
CA MET A 39 1.69 -6.61 -0.34
C MET A 39 1.32 -5.31 0.35
N CYS A 40 0.24 -4.69 -0.08
CA CYS A 40 -0.29 -3.48 0.53
C CYS A 40 -1.70 -3.75 1.06
N GLY A 41 -2.07 -3.02 2.12
CA GLY A 41 -3.46 -2.95 2.53
C GLY A 41 -3.84 -1.59 3.09
N MET A 42 -5.14 -1.28 3.06
CA MET A 42 -5.64 -0.02 3.62
C MET A 42 -6.31 -0.25 4.97
N LEU A 43 -5.73 0.37 6.00
CA LEU A 43 -6.34 0.49 7.31
C LEU A 43 -7.43 1.57 7.30
N PHE A 44 -8.66 1.19 7.62
CA PHE A 44 -9.79 2.10 7.74
C PHE A 44 -10.72 1.64 8.85
N ASN A 45 -11.11 2.57 9.73
CA ASN A 45 -12.02 2.28 10.84
C ASN A 45 -11.60 1.08 11.72
N GLY A 46 -10.29 0.89 11.90
CA GLY A 46 -9.74 -0.22 12.70
C GLY A 46 -9.66 -1.57 11.98
N GLU A 47 -10.04 -1.63 10.70
CA GLU A 47 -10.01 -2.85 9.89
C GLU A 47 -9.12 -2.68 8.66
N ILE A 48 -8.52 -3.77 8.20
CA ILE A 48 -7.80 -3.83 6.92
C ILE A 48 -8.81 -4.19 5.84
N LEU A 49 -9.09 -3.25 4.94
CA LEU A 49 -10.21 -3.41 3.99
C LEU A 49 -9.87 -4.22 2.74
N ASN A 50 -8.60 -4.23 2.31
CA ASN A 50 -8.13 -4.98 1.14
C ASN A 50 -6.64 -5.24 1.33
N GLU A 51 -6.20 -6.47 1.07
CA GLU A 51 -4.78 -6.83 0.94
C GLU A 51 -4.55 -7.32 -0.48
N ALA A 52 -3.63 -6.69 -1.21
CA ALA A 52 -3.34 -7.02 -2.60
C ALA A 52 -1.90 -6.65 -2.95
N SER A 53 -1.43 -7.09 -4.13
CA SER A 53 -0.17 -6.58 -4.67
C SER A 53 -0.27 -5.05 -4.87
N PRO A 54 0.84 -4.30 -4.78
CA PRO A 54 0.82 -2.87 -5.07
C PRO A 54 0.20 -2.55 -6.44
N GLU A 55 0.50 -3.36 -7.44
CA GLU A 55 0.00 -3.14 -8.79
C GLU A 55 -1.54 -3.21 -8.84
N GLU A 56 -2.15 -4.17 -8.16
CA GLU A 56 -3.61 -4.29 -8.05
C GLU A 56 -4.21 -3.21 -7.17
N MET A 57 -3.56 -2.90 -6.04
CA MET A 57 -4.08 -1.94 -5.06
C MET A 57 -4.04 -0.49 -5.55
N PHE A 58 -3.06 -0.15 -6.38
CA PHE A 58 -2.91 1.18 -6.97
C PHE A 58 -3.45 1.27 -8.41
N ARG A 59 -3.93 0.16 -9.00
CA ARG A 59 -4.67 0.16 -10.28
C ARG A 59 -5.99 0.94 -10.15
N GLU A 60 -6.46 1.48 -11.28
CA GLU A 60 -7.81 2.08 -11.41
C GLU A 60 -8.20 3.15 -10.37
N ASN A 61 -7.26 3.96 -9.88
CA ASN A 61 -7.59 5.12 -9.04
C ASN A 61 -8.18 4.74 -7.65
N TYR A 62 -7.92 3.53 -7.16
CA TYR A 62 -8.46 3.01 -5.88
C TYR A 62 -8.15 3.93 -4.68
N PHE A 63 -7.04 4.68 -4.76
CA PHE A 63 -6.58 5.61 -3.74
C PHE A 63 -7.04 7.06 -3.92
N TYR A 64 -7.45 7.45 -5.12
CA TYR A 64 -7.87 8.83 -5.43
C TYR A 64 -9.40 8.97 -5.56
N THR A 65 -10.12 7.89 -5.31
CA THR A 65 -11.58 7.89 -5.26
C THR A 65 -12.07 8.09 -3.83
N THR A 66 -13.28 8.63 -3.68
CA THR A 66 -13.81 8.97 -2.35
C THR A 66 -13.95 7.71 -1.48
N PRO A 67 -13.91 7.83 -0.14
CA PRO A 67 -14.13 6.71 0.76
C PRO A 67 -15.39 5.88 0.44
N MET A 68 -16.46 6.53 -0.06
CA MET A 68 -17.70 5.89 -0.49
C MET A 68 -17.55 5.03 -1.76
N ALA A 69 -16.80 5.50 -2.75
CA ALA A 69 -16.56 4.73 -3.97
C ALA A 69 -15.71 3.48 -3.69
N ARG A 70 -14.84 3.51 -2.67
CA ARG A 70 -14.08 2.35 -2.19
C ARG A 70 -14.98 1.31 -1.52
N LEU A 71 -15.90 1.76 -0.66
CA LEU A 71 -16.89 0.89 0.02
C LEU A 71 -17.76 0.12 -0.97
N ILE A 72 -18.29 0.80 -1.99
CA ILE A 72 -19.21 0.18 -2.97
C ILE A 72 -18.50 -0.90 -3.81
N ARG A 73 -17.22 -0.71 -4.14
CA ARG A 73 -16.46 -1.66 -4.97
C ARG A 73 -16.06 -2.92 -4.19
N GLY A 74 -15.64 -2.81 -2.93
CA GLY A 74 -15.32 -3.96 -2.09
C GLY A 74 -16.54 -4.85 -1.76
N ILE A 75 -17.76 -4.29 -1.80
CA ILE A 75 -19.01 -5.07 -1.64
C ILE A 75 -19.36 -5.83 -2.92
N SER A 76 -18.91 -5.38 -4.10
CA SER A 76 -19.34 -5.95 -5.39
C SER A 76 -18.54 -7.18 -5.83
N GLU A 77 -17.36 -7.43 -5.27
CA GLU A 77 -16.53 -8.61 -5.62
C GLU A 77 -16.87 -9.87 -4.80
N ASN A 78 -17.79 -9.76 -3.82
CA ASN A 78 -18.20 -10.90 -2.99
C ASN A 78 -19.50 -11.57 -3.51
N LYS A 79 -19.62 -11.76 -4.83
CA LYS A 79 -20.80 -12.40 -5.44
C LYS A 79 -20.45 -13.44 -6.50
#